data_AF-A0A3P7EQX5-F1
#
_entry.id   AF-A0A3P7EQX5-F1
#
_cell.length_a   1.000
_cell.length_b   1.000
_cell.length_c   1.000
_cell.angle_alpha   90.00
_cell.angle_beta   90.00
_cell.angle_gamma   90.00
#
_symmetry.space_group_name_H-M   'P 1'
#
loop_
_entity.id
_entity.type
_entity.pdbx_description
1 polymer ?
#
loop_
_entity_poly.entity_id
_entity_poly.type
_entity_poly.pdbx_seq_one_letter_code
_entity_poly.pdbx_strand_id
1 'polypeptide(L)'
;MVTLSGLAPSRWVNLPYLDVIRERNKPIEPVRKPKTAPFFLPSVSTLDSFEFEKMDVDADVIERRNVLMAKRSVLEIESSFAETLLQASDDAHFITAFESLKWMSISTIDFQIHILPERALNSFLKMLLTVLRNHCDFELVQAYLSVFLKINRNKLWISCIKDDDLGKTLSKLSDELRKSWEEIDQLMLLNASLLQWIKTALL
;
A
#
# COMPACT_ATOMS: atom_id res chain seq x y z
N MET A 1 2.59 -24.52 2.68
CA MET A 1 1.78 -24.01 3.82
C MET A 1 1.87 -22.51 3.81
N VAL A 2 0.73 -21.83 3.69
CA VAL A 2 0.66 -20.37 3.64
C VAL A 2 0.71 -19.79 5.05
N THR A 3 1.52 -18.75 5.26
CA THR A 3 1.61 -18.04 6.54
C THR A 3 0.94 -16.67 6.46
N LEU A 4 0.36 -16.25 7.59
CA LEU A 4 -0.22 -14.92 7.77
C LEU A 4 0.79 -14.02 8.49
N SER A 5 0.70 -12.72 8.28
CA SER A 5 1.66 -11.73 8.79
C SER A 5 1.65 -11.51 10.30
N GLY A 6 0.60 -11.96 10.98
CA GLY A 6 0.40 -11.71 12.41
C GLY A 6 0.05 -10.25 12.75
N LEU A 7 -0.10 -9.38 11.76
CA LEU A 7 -0.55 -8.00 11.98
C LEU A 7 -2.05 -7.95 12.34
N ALA A 8 -2.42 -6.90 13.07
CA ALA A 8 -3.83 -6.65 13.38
C ALA A 8 -4.66 -6.52 12.09
N PRO A 9 -5.83 -7.18 11.97
CA PRO A 9 -6.66 -7.12 10.77
C PRO A 9 -6.98 -5.69 10.30
N SER A 10 -7.12 -4.75 11.23
CA SER A 10 -7.38 -3.34 10.93
C SER A 10 -6.31 -2.65 10.08
N ARG A 11 -5.07 -3.19 10.02
CA ARG A 11 -3.98 -2.63 9.20
C ARG A 11 -4.14 -2.91 7.72
N TRP A 12 -4.79 -4.02 7.33
CA TRP A 12 -4.87 -4.45 5.93
C TRP A 12 -6.30 -4.59 5.42
N VAL A 13 -7.25 -5.03 6.26
CA VAL A 13 -8.68 -5.17 5.88
C VAL A 13 -9.28 -3.81 5.47
N ASN A 14 -8.85 -2.73 6.12
CA ASN A 14 -9.35 -1.39 5.86
C ASN A 14 -8.79 -0.75 4.58
N LEU A 15 -7.67 -1.27 4.05
CA LEU A 15 -6.93 -0.65 2.96
C LEU A 15 -7.78 -0.50 1.67
N PRO A 16 -8.55 -1.51 1.21
CA PRO A 16 -9.41 -1.37 0.01
C PRO A 16 -10.58 -0.37 0.18
N TYR A 17 -10.98 -0.11 1.43
CA TYR A 17 -12.15 0.69 1.80
C TYR A 17 -11.77 2.04 2.43
N LEU A 18 -10.51 2.41 2.33
CA LEU A 18 -9.96 3.53 3.07
C LEU A 18 -10.64 4.86 2.71
N ASP A 19 -11.03 5.03 1.44
CA ASP A 19 -11.81 6.19 0.97
C ASP A 19 -13.16 6.31 1.68
N VAL A 20 -13.89 5.20 1.80
CA VAL A 20 -15.21 5.13 2.45
C VAL A 20 -15.07 5.39 3.94
N ILE A 21 -14.03 4.83 4.57
CA ILE A 21 -13.73 5.06 5.98
C ILE A 21 -13.38 6.54 6.22
N ARG A 22 -12.54 7.14 5.37
CA ARG A 22 -12.20 8.56 5.43
C ARG A 22 -13.44 9.42 5.27
N GLU A 23 -14.32 9.10 4.33
CA GLU A 23 -15.56 9.82 4.09
C GLU A 23 -16.52 9.77 5.29
N ARG A 24 -16.73 8.57 5.86
CA ARG A 24 -17.52 8.39 7.08
C ARG A 24 -16.95 9.15 8.27
N ASN A 25 -15.62 9.22 8.38
CA ASN A 25 -14.95 9.86 9.51
C ASN A 25 -14.81 11.39 9.35
N LYS A 26 -15.27 11.99 8.23
CA LYS A 26 -15.30 13.45 8.08
C LYS A 26 -16.23 14.05 9.14
N PRO A 27 -15.84 15.15 9.81
CA PRO A 27 -16.70 15.80 10.79
C PRO A 27 -17.97 16.34 10.11
N ILE A 28 -19.13 16.18 10.77
CA ILE A 28 -20.44 16.61 10.25
C ILE A 28 -20.45 18.12 10.02
N GLU A 29 -19.96 18.88 11.00
CA GLU A 29 -19.72 20.31 10.85
C GLU A 29 -18.25 20.55 10.50
N PRO A 30 -17.96 21.22 9.36
CA PRO A 30 -16.59 21.52 9.01
C PRO A 30 -15.98 22.45 10.08
N VAL A 31 -14.74 22.17 10.47
CA VAL A 31 -14.00 23.01 11.42
C VAL A 31 -13.99 24.46 10.92
N ARG A 32 -14.41 25.40 11.77
CA ARG A 32 -14.44 26.83 11.44
C ARG A 32 -13.04 27.30 11.07
N LYS A 33 -12.79 27.44 9.76
CA LYS A 33 -11.52 27.94 9.23
C LYS A 33 -11.34 29.40 9.66
N PRO A 34 -10.17 29.79 10.21
CA PRO A 34 -9.91 31.21 10.47
C PRO A 34 -9.91 31.97 9.13
N LYS A 35 -10.43 33.21 9.13
CA LYS A 35 -10.48 34.05 7.92
C LYS A 35 -9.09 34.34 7.34
N THR A 36 -8.06 34.29 8.18
CA THR A 36 -6.66 34.58 7.84
C THR A 36 -5.78 33.36 8.13
N ALA A 37 -6.11 32.22 7.51
CA ALA A 37 -5.20 31.07 7.54
C ALA A 37 -4.01 31.34 6.60
N PRO A 38 -2.76 31.08 7.02
CA PRO A 38 -1.63 31.15 6.10
C PRO A 38 -1.79 30.08 5.01
N PHE A 39 -1.43 30.42 3.76
CA PHE A 39 -1.50 29.49 2.63
C PHE A 39 -0.52 28.32 2.81
N PHE A 40 0.68 28.61 3.34
CA PHE A 40 1.67 27.61 3.70
C PHE A 40 1.59 27.36 5.20
N LEU A 41 1.10 26.18 5.58
CA LEU A 41 1.18 25.74 6.98
C LEU A 41 2.63 25.41 7.30
N PRO A 42 3.19 25.91 8.41
CA PRO A 42 4.55 25.58 8.81
C PRO A 42 4.64 24.07 9.08
N SER A 43 5.67 23.43 8.56
CA SER A 43 5.89 21.99 8.73
C SER A 43 7.31 21.70 9.20
N VAL A 44 7.41 20.83 10.21
CA VAL A 44 8.66 20.23 10.68
C VAL A 44 8.83 18.89 9.99
N SER A 45 10.01 18.64 9.45
CA SER A 45 10.39 17.31 8.93
C SER A 45 10.81 16.41 10.10
N THR A 46 10.09 15.31 10.30
CA THR A 46 10.42 14.21 11.22
C THR A 46 11.16 13.09 10.49
N LEU A 47 11.73 12.13 11.24
CA LEU A 47 12.56 11.06 10.68
C LEU A 47 11.84 10.25 9.58
N ASP A 48 10.54 10.02 9.77
CA ASP A 48 9.72 9.16 8.89
C ASP A 48 8.57 9.90 8.18
N SER A 49 8.42 11.23 8.38
CA SER A 49 7.29 12.02 7.85
C SER A 49 7.56 13.54 7.94
N PHE A 50 6.54 14.35 7.64
CA PHE A 50 6.40 15.72 8.12
C PHE A 50 5.31 15.80 9.19
N GLU A 51 5.46 16.75 10.11
CA GLU A 51 4.47 17.15 11.10
C GLU A 51 4.17 18.65 10.91
N PHE A 52 2.91 19.06 11.03
CA PHE A 52 2.57 20.47 11.00
C PHE A 52 2.91 21.11 12.35
N GLU A 53 3.70 22.17 12.30
CA GLU A 53 4.09 22.92 13.47
C GLU A 53 2.88 23.74 13.97
N LYS A 54 2.70 23.80 15.29
CA LYS A 54 1.75 24.75 15.89
C LYS A 54 2.32 26.15 15.73
N MET A 55 1.48 27.14 15.45
CA MET A 55 1.81 28.49 14.96
C MET A 55 2.68 29.39 15.88
N ASP A 56 3.44 28.85 16.81
CA ASP A 56 4.26 29.59 17.78
C ASP A 56 5.71 29.82 17.30
N VAL A 57 6.00 29.67 16.01
CA VAL A 57 7.37 29.79 15.48
C VAL A 57 7.56 31.05 14.65
N ASP A 58 8.66 31.74 14.94
CA ASP A 58 9.05 33.04 14.39
C ASP A 58 9.11 33.01 12.85
N ALA A 59 8.54 34.03 12.20
CA ALA A 59 8.34 34.08 10.74
C ALA A 59 9.65 33.92 9.94
N ASP A 60 10.77 34.43 10.48
CA ASP A 60 12.10 34.37 9.85
C ASP A 60 12.69 32.94 9.79
N VAL A 61 12.29 32.06 10.73
CA VAL A 61 12.73 30.66 10.74
C VAL A 61 11.97 29.85 9.68
N ILE A 62 10.69 30.20 9.47
CA ILE A 62 9.81 29.54 8.51
C ILE A 62 10.26 29.83 7.07
N GLU A 63 10.63 31.07 6.74
CA GLU A 63 11.06 31.43 5.37
C GLU A 63 12.35 30.71 4.94
N ARG A 64 13.36 30.66 5.83
CA ARG A 64 14.62 29.95 5.54
C ARG A 64 14.40 28.45 5.34
N ARG A 65 13.47 27.85 6.10
CA ARG A 65 13.12 26.43 5.99
C ARG A 65 12.33 26.12 4.72
N ASN A 66 11.43 27.02 4.31
CA ASN A 66 10.65 26.89 3.07
C ASN A 66 11.54 26.89 1.82
N VAL A 67 12.60 27.70 1.79
CA VAL A 67 13.57 27.73 0.68
C VAL A 67 14.35 26.40 0.58
N LEU A 68 14.69 25.78 1.72
CA LEU A 68 15.32 24.45 1.75
C LEU A 68 14.37 23.34 1.25
N MET A 69 13.08 23.43 1.60
CA MET A 69 12.07 22.47 1.13
C MET A 69 11.74 22.61 -0.35
N ALA A 70 11.68 23.85 -0.88
CA ALA A 70 11.44 24.10 -2.30
C ALA A 70 12.57 23.55 -3.20
N LYS A 71 13.81 23.49 -2.71
CA LYS A 71 14.91 22.83 -3.44
C LYS A 71 14.75 21.31 -3.49
N ARG A 72 14.08 20.70 -2.51
CA ARG A 72 13.87 19.26 -2.43
C ARG A 72 12.67 18.81 -3.28
N SER A 73 11.62 19.62 -3.37
CA SER A 73 10.41 19.28 -4.15
C SER A 73 10.64 19.23 -5.67
N VAL A 74 11.70 19.86 -6.18
CA VAL A 74 11.98 19.94 -7.63
C VAL A 74 12.74 18.72 -8.16
N LEU A 75 13.35 17.89 -7.30
CA LEU A 75 14.25 16.81 -7.72
C LEU A 75 13.67 15.39 -7.60
N GLU A 76 12.53 15.18 -6.94
CA GLU A 76 12.10 13.85 -6.46
C GLU A 76 10.57 13.64 -6.52
N ILE A 77 9.89 13.83 -7.67
CA ILE A 77 8.48 13.36 -7.80
C ILE A 77 8.44 11.84 -8.06
N GLU A 78 9.33 11.10 -7.42
CA GLU A 78 9.16 9.68 -7.20
C GLU A 78 9.28 9.42 -5.72
N SER A 79 8.35 8.65 -5.18
CA SER A 79 8.46 8.22 -3.80
C SER A 79 9.73 7.39 -3.61
N SER A 80 10.38 7.50 -2.46
CA SER A 80 11.51 6.64 -2.07
C SER A 80 11.20 5.13 -2.23
N PHE A 81 9.94 4.73 -2.02
CA PHE A 81 9.48 3.37 -2.27
C PHE A 81 9.51 3.00 -3.76
N ALA A 82 9.01 3.86 -4.65
CA ALA A 82 9.09 3.66 -6.10
C ALA A 82 10.54 3.58 -6.59
N GLU A 83 11.44 4.39 -6.06
CA GLU A 83 12.87 4.29 -6.39
C GLU A 83 13.46 2.94 -5.96
N THR A 84 13.14 2.50 -4.74
CA THR A 84 13.56 1.18 -4.23
C THR A 84 13.04 0.05 -5.11
N LEU A 85 11.79 0.14 -5.58
CA LEU A 85 11.19 -0.84 -6.50
C LEU A 85 11.84 -0.85 -7.89
N LEU A 86 12.25 0.32 -8.39
CA LEU A 86 12.91 0.43 -9.70
C LEU A 86 14.36 -0.05 -9.65
N GLN A 87 15.02 0.08 -8.50
CA GLN A 87 16.37 -0.43 -8.26
C GLN A 87 16.40 -1.93 -7.95
N ALA A 88 15.27 -2.52 -7.55
CA ALA A 88 15.18 -3.94 -7.21
C ALA A 88 15.31 -4.83 -8.47
N SER A 89 16.40 -5.60 -8.54
CA SER A 89 16.64 -6.60 -9.57
C SER A 89 16.42 -8.04 -9.08
N ASP A 90 16.69 -8.30 -7.79
CA ASP A 90 16.70 -9.65 -7.21
C ASP A 90 15.54 -9.88 -6.24
N ASP A 91 15.19 -11.14 -6.01
CA ASP A 91 14.14 -11.54 -5.08
C ASP A 91 14.36 -10.99 -3.65
N ALA A 92 15.61 -10.90 -3.19
CA ALA A 92 15.95 -10.33 -1.89
C ALA A 92 15.55 -8.84 -1.78
N HIS A 93 15.82 -8.06 -2.83
CA HIS A 93 15.47 -6.63 -2.88
C HIS A 93 13.95 -6.44 -2.89
N PHE A 94 13.21 -7.30 -3.60
CA PHE A 94 11.75 -7.28 -3.56
C PHE A 94 11.19 -7.61 -2.17
N ILE A 95 11.78 -8.56 -1.46
CA ILE A 95 11.37 -8.88 -0.08
C ILE A 95 11.65 -7.69 0.85
N THR A 96 12.81 -7.03 0.72
CA THR A 96 13.12 -5.82 1.50
C THR A 96 12.17 -4.67 1.19
N ALA A 97 11.81 -4.48 -0.09
CA ALA A 97 10.82 -3.47 -0.47
C ALA A 97 9.45 -3.78 0.16
N PHE A 98 9.02 -5.04 0.15
CA PHE A 98 7.77 -5.45 0.78
C PHE A 98 7.78 -5.25 2.30
N GLU A 99 8.86 -5.61 2.98
CA GLU A 99 9.03 -5.37 4.41
C GLU A 99 8.99 -3.87 4.74
N SER A 100 9.63 -3.01 3.94
CA SER A 100 9.52 -1.56 4.15
C SER A 100 8.07 -1.08 4.06
N LEU A 101 7.28 -1.59 3.11
CA LEU A 101 5.86 -1.28 2.97
C LEU A 101 5.02 -1.82 4.16
N LYS A 102 5.36 -2.99 4.69
CA LYS A 102 4.69 -3.63 5.84
C LYS A 102 4.79 -2.80 7.13
N TRP A 103 5.91 -2.09 7.34
CA TRP A 103 6.12 -1.25 8.52
C TRP A 103 5.56 0.18 8.39
N MET A 104 5.06 0.57 7.21
CA MET A 104 4.44 1.88 6.99
C MET A 104 3.03 1.99 7.59
N SER A 105 2.56 3.23 7.76
CA SER A 105 1.17 3.50 8.15
C SER A 105 0.20 3.15 7.01
N ILE A 106 -1.04 2.81 7.35
CA ILE A 106 -2.08 2.47 6.35
C ILE A 106 -2.30 3.60 5.32
N SER A 107 -2.23 4.85 5.76
CA SER A 107 -2.35 6.03 4.89
C SER A 107 -1.13 6.20 3.99
N THR A 108 0.06 5.88 4.50
CA THR A 108 1.30 5.92 3.71
C THR A 108 1.27 4.84 2.65
N ILE A 109 0.90 3.60 2.99
CA ILE A 109 0.76 2.49 2.01
C ILE A 109 -0.20 2.87 0.89
N ASP A 110 -1.38 3.39 1.26
CA ASP A 110 -2.38 3.89 0.32
C ASP A 110 -1.80 4.95 -0.63
N PHE A 111 -1.09 5.94 -0.07
CA PHE A 111 -0.43 6.99 -0.86
C PHE A 111 0.66 6.43 -1.78
N GLN A 112 1.50 5.53 -1.30
CA GLN A 112 2.58 4.92 -2.09
C GLN A 112 2.02 4.16 -3.30
N ILE A 113 0.96 3.38 -3.12
CA ILE A 113 0.32 2.62 -4.21
C ILE A 113 -0.35 3.55 -5.23
N HIS A 114 -0.90 4.68 -4.78
CA HIS A 114 -1.51 5.68 -5.67
C HIS A 114 -0.51 6.41 -6.56
N ILE A 115 0.64 6.80 -6.00
CA ILE A 115 1.64 7.61 -6.70
C ILE A 115 2.57 6.78 -7.61
N LEU A 116 2.43 5.44 -7.63
CA LEU A 116 3.28 4.57 -8.44
C LEU A 116 3.33 5.03 -9.92
N PRO A 117 4.55 5.25 -10.47
CA PRO A 117 4.72 5.57 -11.87
C PRO A 117 4.49 4.33 -12.74
N GLU A 118 4.13 4.53 -14.01
CA GLU A 118 3.83 3.43 -14.94
C GLU A 118 4.99 2.42 -15.05
N ARG A 119 6.24 2.92 -15.00
CA ARG A 119 7.46 2.11 -15.03
C ARG A 119 7.62 1.18 -13.82
N ALA A 120 7.07 1.53 -12.66
CA ALA A 120 7.19 0.72 -11.44
C ALA A 120 6.08 -0.33 -11.31
N LEU A 121 5.06 -0.32 -12.19
CA LEU A 121 3.94 -1.27 -12.11
C LEU A 121 4.39 -2.73 -12.23
N ASN A 122 5.28 -3.02 -13.19
CA ASN A 122 5.82 -4.38 -13.37
C ASN A 122 6.68 -4.79 -12.17
N SER A 123 7.53 -3.89 -11.66
CA SER A 123 8.34 -4.16 -10.46
C SER A 123 7.48 -4.41 -9.22
N PHE A 124 6.38 -3.67 -9.05
CA PHE A 124 5.43 -3.89 -7.96
C PHE A 124 4.74 -5.26 -8.06
N LEU A 125 4.32 -5.66 -9.27
CA LEU A 125 3.75 -7.00 -9.49
C LEU A 125 4.76 -8.12 -9.27
N LYS A 126 6.01 -7.93 -9.70
CA LYS A 126 7.11 -8.87 -9.42
C LYS A 126 7.38 -8.98 -7.92
N MET A 127 7.36 -7.87 -7.18
CA MET A 127 7.47 -7.87 -5.73
C MET A 127 6.41 -8.75 -5.07
N LEU A 128 5.13 -8.55 -5.43
CA LEU A 128 4.04 -9.36 -4.90
C LEU A 128 4.17 -10.83 -5.30
N LEU A 129 4.61 -11.13 -6.52
CA LEU A 129 4.86 -12.49 -7.00
C LEU A 129 5.97 -13.19 -6.18
N THR A 130 7.08 -12.49 -5.89
CA THR A 130 8.18 -13.04 -5.10
C THR A 130 7.73 -13.34 -3.67
N VAL A 131 6.98 -12.44 -3.03
CA VAL A 131 6.46 -12.66 -1.67
C VAL A 131 5.44 -13.81 -1.65
N LEU A 132 4.57 -13.89 -2.65
CA LEU A 132 3.59 -14.96 -2.77
C LEU A 132 4.26 -16.34 -2.92
N ARG A 133 5.33 -16.43 -3.71
CA ARG A 133 6.14 -17.66 -3.87
C ARG A 133 6.84 -18.10 -2.60
N ASN A 134 7.14 -17.16 -1.71
CA ASN A 134 7.69 -17.49 -0.38
C ASN A 134 6.62 -17.95 0.61
N HIS A 135 5.34 -17.96 0.22
CA HIS A 135 4.19 -18.35 1.05
C HIS A 135 4.09 -17.55 2.37
N CYS A 136 4.51 -16.28 2.33
CA CYS A 136 4.49 -15.35 3.46
C CYS A 136 3.45 -14.25 3.28
N ASP A 137 2.90 -13.76 4.39
CA ASP A 137 2.05 -12.57 4.47
C ASP A 137 0.89 -12.54 3.45
N PHE A 138 0.24 -13.68 3.23
CA PHE A 138 -0.73 -13.84 2.14
C PHE A 138 -1.88 -12.83 2.19
N GLU A 139 -2.38 -12.52 3.39
CA GLU A 139 -3.45 -11.54 3.55
C GLU A 139 -3.00 -10.12 3.19
N LEU A 140 -1.73 -9.77 3.43
CA LEU A 140 -1.17 -8.48 3.03
C LEU A 140 -0.99 -8.42 1.51
N VAL A 141 -0.46 -9.49 0.90
CA VAL A 141 -0.32 -9.58 -0.55
C VAL A 141 -1.67 -9.39 -1.24
N GLN A 142 -2.71 -10.07 -0.74
CA GLN A 142 -4.08 -9.93 -1.26
C GLN A 142 -4.63 -8.51 -1.08
N ALA A 143 -4.45 -7.91 0.10
CA ALA A 143 -4.92 -6.55 0.37
C ALA A 143 -4.22 -5.52 -0.53
N TYR A 144 -2.89 -5.61 -0.67
CA TYR A 144 -2.09 -4.72 -1.52
C TYR A 144 -2.44 -4.90 -2.99
N LEU A 145 -2.61 -6.14 -3.45
CA LEU A 145 -3.01 -6.43 -4.82
C LEU A 145 -4.40 -5.86 -5.12
N SER A 146 -5.37 -6.05 -4.23
CA SER A 146 -6.73 -5.53 -4.38
C SER A 146 -6.74 -4.01 -4.54
N VAL A 147 -6.00 -3.30 -3.68
CA VAL A 147 -5.88 -1.84 -3.71
C VAL A 147 -5.15 -1.38 -4.98
N PHE A 148 -4.05 -2.04 -5.30
CA PHE A 148 -3.27 -1.76 -6.51
C PHE A 148 -4.11 -1.89 -7.78
N LEU A 149 -4.88 -2.98 -7.93
CA LEU A 149 -5.75 -3.19 -9.08
C LEU A 149 -6.88 -2.17 -9.12
N LYS A 150 -7.51 -1.84 -7.98
CA LYS A 150 -8.58 -0.85 -7.91
C LYS A 150 -8.14 0.52 -8.43
N ILE A 151 -6.94 0.96 -8.04
CA ILE A 151 -6.39 2.28 -8.35
C ILE A 151 -5.77 2.30 -9.75
N ASN A 152 -4.89 1.35 -10.05
CA ASN A 152 -4.05 1.38 -11.24
C ASN A 152 -4.67 0.63 -12.44
N ARG A 153 -5.93 0.16 -12.36
CA ARG A 153 -6.61 -0.54 -13.48
C ARG A 153 -6.47 0.14 -14.85
N ASN A 154 -6.63 1.46 -14.89
CA ASN A 154 -6.58 2.22 -16.14
C ASN A 154 -5.16 2.25 -16.71
N LYS A 155 -4.16 2.47 -15.83
CA LYS A 155 -2.73 2.46 -16.21
C LYS A 155 -2.32 1.06 -16.68
N LEU A 156 -2.74 0.01 -15.95
CA LEU A 156 -2.46 -1.39 -16.28
C LEU A 156 -3.07 -1.81 -17.61
N TRP A 157 -4.30 -1.39 -17.90
CA TRP A 157 -4.94 -1.68 -19.18
C TRP A 157 -4.15 -1.10 -20.35
N ILE A 158 -3.69 0.14 -20.22
CA ILE A 158 -2.89 0.82 -21.25
C ILE A 158 -1.49 0.19 -21.37
N SER A 159 -0.84 -0.15 -20.25
CA SER A 159 0.51 -0.71 -20.26
C SER A 159 0.55 -2.15 -20.75
N CYS A 160 -0.47 -2.97 -20.47
CA CYS A 160 -0.57 -4.35 -20.95
C CYS A 160 -0.64 -4.43 -22.49
N ILE A 161 -1.21 -3.41 -23.14
CA ILE A 161 -1.24 -3.32 -24.61
C ILE A 161 0.15 -3.01 -25.20
N LYS A 162 1.01 -2.32 -24.43
CA LYS A 162 2.34 -1.87 -24.88
C LYS A 162 3.45 -2.85 -24.53
N ASP A 163 3.35 -3.51 -23.39
CA ASP A 163 4.42 -4.30 -22.79
C ASP A 163 3.97 -5.75 -22.52
N ASP A 164 4.52 -6.68 -23.30
CA ASP A 164 4.25 -8.12 -23.21
C ASP A 164 4.78 -8.72 -21.89
N ASP A 165 5.82 -8.13 -21.30
CA ASP A 165 6.42 -8.65 -20.06
C ASP A 165 5.49 -8.44 -18.85
N LEU A 166 4.74 -7.33 -18.82
CA LEU A 166 3.72 -7.09 -17.80
C LEU A 166 2.62 -8.16 -17.87
N GLY A 167 2.16 -8.50 -19.08
CA GLY A 167 1.16 -9.54 -19.30
C GLY A 167 1.63 -10.92 -18.79
N LYS A 168 2.89 -11.29 -19.08
CA LYS A 168 3.49 -12.52 -18.56
C LYS A 168 3.61 -12.52 -17.04
N THR A 169 4.03 -11.41 -16.43
CA THR A 169 4.09 -11.28 -14.96
C THR A 169 2.69 -11.43 -14.35
N LEU A 170 1.68 -10.80 -14.93
CA LEU A 170 0.29 -10.90 -14.47
C LEU A 170 -0.25 -12.32 -14.57
N SER A 171 0.03 -13.03 -15.67
CA SER A 171 -0.34 -14.44 -15.84
C SER A 171 0.30 -15.31 -14.77
N LYS A 172 1.62 -15.17 -14.56
CA LYS A 172 2.35 -15.90 -13.51
C LYS A 172 1.78 -15.61 -12.12
N LEU A 173 1.47 -14.35 -11.82
CA LEU A 173 0.86 -13.95 -10.56
C LEU A 173 -0.53 -14.59 -10.38
N SER A 174 -1.36 -14.58 -11.42
CA SER A 174 -2.69 -15.19 -11.37
C SER A 174 -2.63 -16.71 -11.13
N ASP A 175 -1.66 -17.40 -11.74
CA ASP A 175 -1.47 -18.83 -11.55
C ASP A 175 -1.02 -19.16 -10.12
N GLU A 176 -0.05 -18.43 -9.58
CA GLU A 176 0.43 -18.63 -8.20
C GLU A 176 -0.63 -18.27 -7.15
N LEU A 177 -1.43 -17.22 -7.39
CA LEU A 177 -2.54 -16.85 -6.53
C LEU A 177 -3.62 -17.93 -6.52
N ARG A 178 -3.97 -18.45 -7.70
CA ARG A 178 -4.95 -19.52 -7.83
C ARG A 178 -4.51 -20.78 -7.08
N LYS A 179 -3.27 -21.24 -7.27
CA LYS A 179 -2.73 -22.39 -6.52
C LYS A 179 -2.78 -22.15 -5.01
N SER A 180 -2.29 -21.00 -4.55
CA SER A 180 -2.27 -20.65 -3.12
C SER A 180 -3.68 -20.55 -2.53
N TRP A 181 -4.64 -20.03 -3.30
CA TRP A 181 -6.04 -19.93 -2.88
C TRP A 181 -6.73 -21.28 -2.87
N GLU A 182 -6.51 -22.15 -3.86
CA GLU A 182 -7.06 -23.50 -3.90
C GLU A 182 -6.63 -24.33 -2.67
N GLU A 183 -5.35 -24.22 -2.26
CA GLU A 183 -4.87 -24.85 -1.03
C GLU A 183 -5.62 -24.36 0.23
N ILE A 184 -5.80 -23.03 0.35
CA ILE A 184 -6.50 -22.43 1.50
C ILE A 184 -7.98 -22.80 1.48
N ASP A 185 -8.63 -22.73 0.32
CA ASP A 185 -10.05 -23.00 0.15
C ASP A 185 -10.39 -24.46 0.47
N GLN A 186 -9.57 -25.42 0.01
CA GLN A 186 -9.72 -26.83 0.36
C GLN A 186 -9.63 -27.07 1.86
N LEU A 187 -8.64 -26.45 2.54
CA LEU A 187 -8.49 -26.57 3.99
C LEU A 187 -9.66 -25.91 4.74
N MET A 188 -10.10 -24.73 4.29
CA MET A 188 -11.24 -24.04 4.89
C MET A 188 -12.54 -24.83 4.72
N LEU A 189 -12.81 -25.37 3.53
CA LEU A 189 -13.99 -26.18 3.24
C LEU A 189 -14.00 -27.48 4.05
N LEU A 190 -12.86 -28.16 4.16
CA LEU A 190 -12.72 -29.37 4.98
C LEU A 190 -13.00 -29.05 6.45
N ASN A 191 -12.38 -28.00 6.99
CA ASN A 191 -12.60 -27.59 8.38
C ASN A 191 -14.03 -27.15 8.64
N ALA A 192 -14.65 -26.38 7.73
CA ALA A 192 -16.03 -25.93 7.85
C ALA A 192 -17.02 -27.10 7.81
N SER A 193 -16.84 -28.05 6.89
CA SER A 193 -17.70 -29.24 6.79
C SER A 193 -17.57 -30.15 8.02
N LEU A 194 -16.35 -30.35 8.53
CA LEU A 194 -16.12 -31.09 9.78
C LEU A 194 -16.76 -30.40 10.99
N LEU A 195 -16.58 -29.08 11.13
CA LEU A 195 -17.20 -28.31 12.22
C LEU A 195 -18.73 -28.36 12.15
N GLN A 196 -19.29 -28.24 10.94
CA GLN A 196 -20.73 -28.35 10.75
C GLN A 196 -21.23 -29.76 11.10
N TRP A 197 -20.52 -30.80 10.67
CA TRP A 197 -20.83 -32.19 11.01
C TRP A 197 -20.78 -32.44 12.52
N ILE A 198 -19.71 -32.00 13.20
CA ILE A 198 -19.58 -32.08 14.66
C ILE A 198 -20.72 -31.36 15.36
N LYS A 199 -21.07 -30.15 14.91
CA LYS A 199 -22.18 -29.37 15.47
C LYS A 199 -23.52 -30.08 15.31
N THR A 200 -23.76 -30.75 14.18
CA THR A 200 -24.99 -31.54 13.96
C THR A 200 -25.00 -32.89 14.66
N ALA A 201 -23.85 -33.46 15.02
CA ALA A 201 -23.76 -34.75 15.71
C ALA A 201 -23.83 -34.62 17.25
N LEU A 202 -23.50 -33.43 17.79
CA LEU A 202 -23.56 -33.12 19.23
C LEU A 202 -24.90 -32.50 19.68
N LEU A 203 -25.74 -32.08 18.74
CA LEU A 203 -27.11 -31.62 18.97
C LEU A 203 -28.11 -32.73 18.60
#